data_AF-A0A0C1R5N3-F1
#
_entry.id   AF-A0A0C1R5N3-F1
#
_cell.length_a   1.000
_cell.length_b   1.000
_cell.length_c   1.000
_cell.angle_alpha   90.00
_cell.angle_beta   90.00
_cell.angle_gamma   90.00
#
_symmetry.space_group_name_H-M   'P 1'
#
loop_
_entity.id
_entity.type
_entity.pdbx_description
1 polymer ?
#
loop_
_entity_poly.entity_id
_entity_poly.type
_entity_poly.pdbx_seq_one_letter_code
_entity_poly.pdbx_strand_id
1 'polypeptide(L)'
;IRYFFGAGLLEELLKSLPIFVFYFLGRNLSSPRRERVGVWEPLDGILLGSASAVGFTLFETLGQYVPGTVAQVAREMGEQAGLLAGLELLIPRILGEVAGHLAWSGWFGYCIGLSILKPRQAWRTLIVGYLSAAALHGLWNSSAGLTGTLGVFVLGLLVIVGGMSYVLLGSAIIKARSLSPTRSQNFATRFYGS
;
A
#
# COMPACT_ATOMS: atom_id res chain seq x y z
N ILE A 1 2.64 -17.50 10.36
CA ILE A 1 1.23 -17.14 10.72
C ILE A 1 1.10 -15.67 11.09
N ARG A 2 1.82 -15.13 12.10
CA ARG A 2 1.75 -13.70 12.47
C ARG A 2 2.01 -12.71 11.32
N TYR A 3 3.00 -12.95 10.47
CA TYR A 3 3.32 -12.06 9.34
C TYR A 3 2.24 -12.02 8.24
N PHE A 4 1.51 -13.11 8.03
CA PHE A 4 0.46 -13.17 7.00
C PHE A 4 -0.90 -12.71 7.53
N PHE A 5 -1.29 -13.14 8.75
CA PHE A 5 -2.59 -12.80 9.31
C PHE A 5 -2.62 -11.45 10.02
N GLY A 6 -1.56 -11.12 10.75
CA GLY A 6 -1.41 -9.81 11.38
C GLY A 6 -1.00 -8.78 10.34
N ALA A 7 0.23 -8.90 9.83
CA ALA A 7 0.75 -7.84 8.98
C ALA A 7 0.09 -7.82 7.58
N GLY A 8 0.01 -8.95 6.90
CA GLY A 8 -0.61 -9.03 5.57
C GLY A 8 -2.11 -8.72 5.55
N LEU A 9 -2.93 -9.54 6.21
CA LEU A 9 -4.39 -9.44 6.12
C LEU A 9 -4.93 -8.21 6.87
N LEU A 10 -4.67 -8.11 8.18
CA LEU A 10 -5.29 -7.06 8.99
C LEU A 10 -4.83 -5.66 8.56
N GLU A 11 -3.54 -5.44 8.28
CA GLU A 11 -3.10 -4.10 7.92
C GLU A 11 -3.62 -3.66 6.56
N GLU A 12 -3.67 -4.53 5.55
CA GLU A 12 -4.24 -4.14 4.24
C GLU A 12 -5.74 -3.86 4.36
N LEU A 13 -6.45 -4.57 5.25
CA LEU A 13 -7.85 -4.24 5.57
C LEU A 13 -7.96 -2.86 6.23
N LEU A 14 -7.14 -2.57 7.25
CA LEU A 14 -7.14 -1.28 7.95
C LEU A 14 -6.78 -0.12 6.99
N LYS A 15 -5.75 -0.28 6.17
CA LYS A 15 -5.33 0.70 5.17
C LYS A 15 -6.38 0.92 4.08
N SER A 16 -7.29 -0.03 3.85
CA SER A 16 -8.38 0.15 2.89
C SER A 16 -9.57 0.96 3.44
N LEU A 17 -9.67 1.14 4.76
CA LEU A 17 -10.82 1.82 5.39
C LEU A 17 -11.05 3.24 4.84
N PRO A 18 -10.02 4.10 4.63
CA PRO A 18 -10.24 5.41 4.04
C PRO A 18 -10.90 5.35 2.67
N ILE A 19 -10.56 4.35 1.83
CA ILE A 19 -11.16 4.18 0.50
C ILE A 19 -12.67 3.94 0.64
N PHE A 20 -13.08 3.06 1.55
CA PHE A 20 -14.49 2.81 1.81
C PHE A 20 -15.19 4.05 2.38
N VAL A 21 -14.57 4.75 3.35
CA VAL A 21 -15.09 6.00 3.91
C VAL A 21 -15.37 7.02 2.80
N PHE A 22 -14.39 7.31 1.93
CA PHE A 22 -14.57 8.24 0.81
C PHE A 22 -15.62 7.74 -0.19
N TYR A 23 -15.72 6.44 -0.45
CA TYR A 23 -16.77 5.87 -1.28
C TYR A 23 -18.19 6.09 -0.71
N PHE A 24 -18.39 5.84 0.59
CA PHE A 24 -19.69 6.07 1.25
C PHE A 24 -20.02 7.56 1.36
N LEU A 25 -19.05 8.40 1.72
CA LEU A 25 -19.22 9.86 1.76
C LEU A 25 -19.60 10.41 0.39
N GLY A 26 -18.87 10.02 -0.66
CA GLY A 26 -19.13 10.45 -2.03
C GLY A 26 -20.53 10.12 -2.50
N ARG A 27 -21.06 8.94 -2.17
CA ARG A 27 -22.43 8.53 -2.56
C ARG A 27 -23.55 9.41 -1.99
N ASN A 28 -23.30 10.11 -0.88
CA ASN A 28 -24.27 11.00 -0.25
C ASN A 28 -24.17 12.46 -0.72
N LEU A 29 -23.22 12.77 -1.61
CA LEU A 29 -23.03 14.13 -2.14
C LEU A 29 -23.71 14.30 -3.50
N SER A 30 -24.13 15.52 -3.80
CA SER A 30 -24.55 15.93 -5.15
C SER A 30 -23.35 16.22 -6.04
N SER A 31 -23.54 16.09 -7.35
CA SER A 31 -22.57 16.55 -8.35
C SER A 31 -22.40 18.08 -8.24
N PRO A 32 -21.17 18.64 -8.30
CA PRO A 32 -19.90 17.99 -8.66
C PRO A 32 -19.05 17.52 -7.46
N ARG A 33 -19.55 17.63 -6.22
CA ARG A 33 -18.76 17.29 -5.01
C ARG A 33 -18.57 15.79 -4.88
N ARG A 34 -19.58 15.03 -5.31
CA ARG A 34 -19.57 13.58 -5.41
C ARG A 34 -18.31 13.06 -6.12
N GLU A 35 -18.01 13.59 -7.30
CA GLU A 35 -16.89 13.18 -8.15
C GLU A 35 -15.53 13.67 -7.64
N ARG A 36 -15.50 14.75 -6.86
CA ARG A 36 -14.26 15.31 -6.31
C ARG A 36 -13.79 14.63 -5.02
N VAL A 37 -14.72 14.06 -4.26
CA VAL A 37 -14.45 13.48 -2.93
C VAL A 37 -14.58 11.96 -2.94
N GLY A 38 -15.51 11.41 -3.72
CA GLY A 38 -15.80 9.99 -3.72
C GLY A 38 -14.82 9.14 -4.52
N VAL A 39 -14.94 7.83 -4.34
CA VAL A 39 -14.25 6.82 -5.15
C VAL A 39 -15.21 6.34 -6.23
N TRP A 40 -14.85 6.54 -7.50
CA TRP A 40 -15.69 6.19 -8.66
C TRP A 40 -15.00 5.22 -9.60
N GLU A 41 -13.67 5.23 -9.61
CA GLU A 41 -12.88 4.44 -10.54
C GLU A 41 -11.61 3.87 -9.89
N PRO A 42 -10.91 2.94 -10.57
CA PRO A 42 -9.69 2.35 -10.04
C PRO A 42 -8.58 3.36 -9.73
N LEU A 43 -8.50 4.50 -10.43
CA LEU A 43 -7.50 5.53 -10.14
C LEU A 43 -7.70 6.18 -8.77
N ASP A 44 -8.94 6.52 -8.40
CA ASP A 44 -9.28 7.04 -7.07
C ASP A 44 -8.89 6.04 -5.98
N GLY A 45 -9.17 4.77 -6.22
CA GLY A 45 -8.81 3.67 -5.34
C GLY A 45 -7.30 3.54 -5.16
N ILE A 46 -6.52 3.56 -6.25
CA ILE A 46 -5.04 3.54 -6.19
C ILE A 46 -4.52 4.74 -5.39
N LEU A 47 -5.03 5.95 -5.67
CA LEU A 47 -4.59 7.17 -5.00
C LEU A 47 -4.81 7.12 -3.49
N LEU A 48 -6.04 6.80 -3.07
CA LEU A 48 -6.39 6.75 -1.65
C LEU A 48 -5.75 5.57 -0.93
N GLY A 49 -5.65 4.40 -1.59
CA GLY A 49 -4.96 3.24 -1.03
C GLY A 49 -3.48 3.52 -0.80
N SER A 50 -2.83 4.15 -1.78
CA SER A 50 -1.43 4.58 -1.68
C SER A 50 -1.22 5.62 -0.58
N ALA A 51 -2.07 6.66 -0.53
CA ALA A 51 -1.98 7.71 0.49
C ALA A 51 -2.20 7.14 1.91
N SER A 52 -3.19 6.25 2.07
CA SER A 52 -3.44 5.57 3.35
C SER A 52 -2.27 4.68 3.78
N ALA A 53 -1.65 3.95 2.84
CA ALA A 53 -0.46 3.15 3.11
C ALA A 53 0.71 4.00 3.61
N VAL A 54 0.99 5.15 2.98
CA VAL A 54 2.05 6.06 3.44
C VAL A 54 1.76 6.55 4.86
N GLY A 55 0.53 7.01 5.12
CA GLY A 55 0.13 7.46 6.45
C GLY A 55 0.25 6.36 7.52
N PHE A 56 -0.20 5.15 7.20
CA PHE A 56 -0.08 3.98 8.07
C PHE A 56 1.39 3.66 8.37
N THR A 57 2.23 3.60 7.34
CA THR A 57 3.66 3.26 7.48
C THR A 57 4.40 4.29 8.31
N LEU A 58 4.10 5.58 8.13
CA LEU A 58 4.67 6.66 8.94
C LEU A 58 4.25 6.53 10.40
N PHE A 59 2.96 6.30 10.66
CA PHE A 59 2.43 6.13 12.01
C PHE A 59 3.07 4.93 12.72
N GLU A 60 3.12 3.79 12.04
CA GLU A 60 3.72 2.56 12.55
C GLU A 60 5.23 2.73 12.81
N THR A 61 5.95 3.32 11.86
CA THR A 61 7.39 3.52 11.95
C THR A 61 7.75 4.45 13.12
N LEU A 62 7.11 5.61 13.20
CA LEU A 62 7.41 6.63 14.21
C LEU A 62 6.79 6.32 15.58
N GLY A 63 5.65 5.63 15.60
CA GLY A 63 4.91 5.33 16.82
C GLY A 63 5.29 4.01 17.49
N GLN A 64 5.81 3.04 16.73
CA GLN A 64 6.08 1.69 17.26
C GLN A 64 7.53 1.25 17.03
N TYR A 65 7.99 1.26 15.78
CA TYR A 65 9.31 0.68 15.45
C TYR A 65 10.47 1.51 15.99
N VAL A 66 10.52 2.81 15.69
CA VAL A 66 11.62 3.67 16.16
C VAL A 66 11.68 3.74 17.69
N PRO A 67 10.58 4.05 18.42
CA PRO A 67 10.62 4.07 19.88
C PRO A 67 10.96 2.71 20.48
N GLY A 68 10.45 1.62 19.90
CA GLY A 68 10.74 0.26 20.34
C GLY A 68 12.22 -0.09 20.21
N THR A 69 12.84 0.22 19.08
CA THR A 69 14.27 0.00 18.84
C THR A 69 15.13 0.87 19.74
N VAL A 70 14.80 2.16 19.90
CA VAL A 70 15.51 3.07 20.81
C VAL A 70 15.49 2.50 22.23
N ALA A 71 14.32 2.12 22.74
CA ALA A 71 14.17 1.59 24.09
C ALA A 71 14.87 0.23 24.28
N GLN A 72 14.85 -0.64 23.26
CA GLN A 72 15.54 -1.93 23.33
C GLN A 72 17.05 -1.74 23.41
N VAL A 73 17.64 -1.02 22.45
CA VAL A 73 19.09 -0.84 22.36
C VAL A 73 19.61 0.03 23.51
N ALA A 74 18.85 1.03 23.96
CA ALA A 74 19.26 1.86 25.09
C ALA A 74 19.41 1.07 26.40
N ARG A 75 18.58 0.03 26.61
CA ARG A 75 18.69 -0.85 27.78
C ARG A 75 19.96 -1.69 27.78
N GLU A 76 20.49 -2.00 26.61
CA GLU A 76 21.65 -2.90 26.44
C GLU A 76 22.97 -2.11 26.27
N MET A 77 22.92 -0.96 25.59
CA MET A 77 24.10 -0.25 25.10
C MET A 77 24.10 1.27 25.42
N GLY A 78 23.11 1.77 26.16
CA GLY A 78 22.98 3.17 26.57
C GLY A 78 22.20 4.06 25.60
N GLU A 79 21.73 5.21 26.09
CA GLU A 79 20.77 6.08 25.37
C GLU A 79 21.26 6.55 23.99
N GLN A 80 22.54 6.91 23.88
CA GLN A 80 23.11 7.38 22.62
C GLN A 80 23.12 6.29 21.55
N ALA A 81 23.45 5.06 21.91
CA ALA A 81 23.38 3.91 21.00
C ALA A 81 21.93 3.62 20.58
N GLY A 82 20.98 3.76 21.51
CA GLY A 82 19.55 3.62 21.22
C GLY A 82 19.06 4.63 20.18
N LEU A 83 19.40 5.91 20.35
CA LEU A 83 19.03 6.97 19.40
C LEU A 83 19.63 6.72 18.01
N LEU A 84 20.91 6.33 17.93
CA LEU A 84 21.57 6.00 16.66
C LEU A 84 20.88 4.83 15.95
N ALA A 85 20.60 3.73 16.67
CA ALA A 85 19.90 2.58 16.10
C ALA A 85 18.48 2.93 15.59
N GLY A 86 17.76 3.79 16.32
CA GLY A 86 16.46 4.29 15.88
C GLY A 86 16.53 5.11 14.59
N LEU A 87 17.54 5.98 14.46
CA LEU A 87 17.78 6.77 13.25
C LEU A 87 18.22 5.91 12.06
N GLU A 88 19.09 4.92 12.30
CA GLU A 88 19.50 3.96 11.28
C GLU A 88 18.31 3.15 10.75
N LEU A 89 17.37 2.76 11.62
CA LEU A 89 16.15 2.03 11.24
C LEU A 89 15.19 2.87 10.37
N LEU A 90 15.16 4.19 10.52
CA LEU A 90 14.29 5.05 9.71
C LEU A 90 14.59 4.94 8.22
N ILE A 91 15.87 4.85 7.84
CA ILE A 91 16.30 4.81 6.44
C ILE A 91 15.68 3.62 5.69
N PRO A 92 15.87 2.35 6.10
CA PRO A 92 15.29 1.21 5.41
C PRO A 92 13.76 1.18 5.52
N ARG A 93 13.14 1.68 6.60
CA ARG A 93 11.67 1.73 6.67
C ARG A 93 11.06 2.76 5.72
N ILE A 94 11.65 3.94 5.60
CA ILE A 94 11.15 4.96 4.67
C ILE A 94 11.41 4.57 3.21
N LEU A 95 12.56 3.98 2.88
CA LEU A 95 12.89 3.62 1.50
C LEU A 95 12.25 2.30 1.06
N GLY A 96 12.27 1.27 1.91
CA GLY A 96 11.82 -0.08 1.58
C GLY A 96 10.35 -0.31 1.91
N GLU A 97 9.97 -0.11 3.18
CA GLU A 97 8.63 -0.48 3.66
C GLU A 97 7.54 0.42 3.06
N VAL A 98 7.77 1.74 2.99
CA VAL A 98 6.80 2.67 2.35
C VAL A 98 6.55 2.29 0.90
N ALA A 99 7.61 1.94 0.16
CA ALA A 99 7.51 1.50 -1.24
C ALA A 99 6.70 0.20 -1.38
N GLY A 100 6.92 -0.78 -0.50
CA GLY A 100 6.14 -2.01 -0.45
C GLY A 100 4.65 -1.76 -0.16
N HIS A 101 4.35 -1.01 0.90
CA HIS A 101 2.98 -0.69 1.30
C HIS A 101 2.21 0.08 0.21
N LEU A 102 2.87 1.03 -0.46
CA LEU A 102 2.32 1.73 -1.62
C LEU A 102 1.88 0.73 -2.72
N ALA A 103 2.73 -0.25 -3.02
CA ALA A 103 2.44 -1.25 -4.05
C ALA A 103 1.24 -2.13 -3.69
N TRP A 104 1.20 -2.70 -2.48
CA TRP A 104 0.14 -3.63 -2.07
C TRP A 104 -1.20 -2.91 -1.86
N SER A 105 -1.21 -1.80 -1.11
CA SER A 105 -2.45 -1.05 -0.87
C SER A 105 -2.92 -0.29 -2.11
N GLY A 106 -2.00 0.15 -2.97
CA GLY A 106 -2.35 0.71 -4.28
C GLY A 106 -3.01 -0.33 -5.19
N TRP A 107 -2.49 -1.56 -5.22
CA TRP A 107 -3.13 -2.69 -5.92
C TRP A 107 -4.50 -3.03 -5.34
N PHE A 108 -4.63 -3.12 -4.02
CA PHE A 108 -5.93 -3.41 -3.42
C PHE A 108 -6.93 -2.27 -3.68
N GLY A 109 -6.46 -1.01 -3.62
CA GLY A 109 -7.22 0.17 -4.00
C GLY A 109 -7.72 0.12 -5.45
N TYR A 110 -6.88 -0.32 -6.39
CA TYR A 110 -7.30 -0.59 -7.77
C TYR A 110 -8.47 -1.59 -7.82
N CYS A 111 -8.36 -2.71 -7.10
CA CYS A 111 -9.41 -3.73 -7.06
C CYS A 111 -10.72 -3.19 -6.45
N ILE A 112 -10.64 -2.37 -5.40
CA ILE A 112 -11.80 -1.70 -4.81
C ILE A 112 -12.46 -0.78 -5.84
N GLY A 113 -11.71 0.12 -6.48
CA GLY A 113 -12.28 0.99 -7.52
C GLY A 113 -12.81 0.23 -8.74
N LEU A 114 -12.17 -0.87 -9.13
CA LEU A 114 -12.66 -1.74 -10.21
C LEU A 114 -13.97 -2.43 -9.84
N SER A 115 -14.13 -2.83 -8.57
CA SER A 115 -15.37 -3.44 -8.08
C SER A 115 -16.58 -2.51 -8.21
N ILE A 116 -16.35 -1.19 -8.11
CA ILE A 116 -17.37 -0.15 -8.32
C ILE A 116 -17.79 -0.10 -9.79
N LEU A 117 -16.82 -0.15 -10.73
CA LEU A 117 -17.11 -0.15 -12.17
C LEU A 117 -17.69 -1.47 -12.69
N LYS A 118 -17.43 -2.59 -12.00
CA LYS A 118 -17.83 -3.94 -12.41
C LYS A 118 -18.62 -4.65 -11.30
N PRO A 119 -19.83 -4.17 -10.92
CA PRO A 119 -20.57 -4.66 -9.75
C PRO A 119 -20.90 -6.16 -9.80
N ARG A 120 -21.11 -6.71 -11.01
CA ARG A 120 -21.35 -8.16 -11.19
C ARG A 120 -20.18 -9.05 -10.75
N GLN A 121 -18.97 -8.53 -10.75
CA GLN A 121 -17.75 -9.26 -10.39
C GLN A 121 -17.11 -8.72 -9.10
N ALA A 122 -17.76 -7.75 -8.43
CA ALA A 122 -17.20 -7.01 -7.32
C ALA A 122 -16.60 -7.90 -6.23
N TRP A 123 -17.35 -8.90 -5.76
CA TRP A 123 -16.88 -9.81 -4.71
C TRP A 123 -15.64 -10.60 -5.12
N ARG A 124 -15.58 -11.09 -6.36
CA ARG A 124 -14.41 -11.80 -6.87
C ARG A 124 -13.21 -10.88 -6.95
N THR A 125 -13.40 -9.66 -7.46
CA THR A 125 -12.34 -8.64 -7.55
C THR A 125 -11.81 -8.24 -6.17
N LEU A 126 -12.69 -8.04 -5.19
CA LEU A 126 -12.30 -7.67 -3.82
C LEU A 126 -11.53 -8.80 -3.13
N ILE A 127 -12.01 -10.05 -3.22
CA ILE A 127 -11.33 -11.20 -2.61
C ILE A 127 -9.95 -11.41 -3.25
N VAL A 128 -9.87 -11.41 -4.57
CA VAL A 128 -8.59 -11.58 -5.28
C VAL A 128 -7.64 -10.43 -4.93
N GLY A 129 -8.11 -9.19 -4.98
CA GLY A 129 -7.30 -8.01 -4.65
C GLY A 129 -6.75 -8.06 -3.23
N TYR A 130 -7.63 -8.34 -2.25
CA TYR A 130 -7.27 -8.40 -0.84
C TYR A 130 -6.27 -9.54 -0.55
N LEU A 131 -6.58 -10.76 -1.00
CA LEU A 131 -5.72 -11.92 -0.73
C LEU A 131 -4.36 -11.81 -1.42
N SER A 132 -4.31 -11.29 -2.65
CA SER A 132 -3.04 -11.09 -3.36
C SER A 132 -2.19 -9.99 -2.74
N ALA A 133 -2.79 -8.87 -2.31
CA ALA A 133 -2.09 -7.82 -1.57
C ALA A 133 -1.52 -8.36 -0.24
N ALA A 134 -2.37 -9.00 0.57
CA ALA A 134 -1.97 -9.59 1.85
C ALA A 134 -0.90 -10.68 1.69
N ALA A 135 -0.95 -11.45 0.61
CA ALA A 135 0.06 -12.46 0.33
C ALA A 135 1.42 -11.85 -0.02
N LEU A 136 1.47 -10.86 -0.92
CA LEU A 136 2.72 -10.19 -1.27
C LEU A 136 3.33 -9.46 -0.06
N HIS A 137 2.49 -8.78 0.71
CA HIS A 137 2.91 -8.12 1.95
C HIS A 137 3.41 -9.13 2.99
N GLY A 138 2.66 -10.21 3.24
CA GLY A 138 3.08 -11.27 4.16
C GLY A 138 4.36 -11.97 3.72
N LEU A 139 4.56 -12.16 2.42
CA LEU A 139 5.80 -12.70 1.84
C LEU A 139 6.98 -11.76 2.07
N TRP A 140 6.79 -10.45 1.86
CA TRP A 140 7.82 -9.45 2.16
C TRP A 140 8.24 -9.51 3.63
N ASN A 141 7.28 -9.42 4.56
CA ASN A 141 7.58 -9.46 6.00
C ASN A 141 8.22 -10.77 6.44
N SER A 142 7.77 -11.89 5.88
CA SER A 142 8.39 -13.19 6.16
C SER A 142 9.84 -13.25 5.65
N SER A 143 10.10 -12.67 4.47
CA SER A 143 11.44 -12.59 3.89
C SER A 143 12.34 -11.68 4.72
N ALA A 144 11.87 -10.47 5.05
CA ALA A 144 12.61 -9.51 5.88
C ALA A 144 12.97 -10.11 7.26
N GLY A 145 12.05 -10.86 7.88
CA GLY A 145 12.30 -11.56 9.14
C GLY A 145 13.37 -12.66 9.07
N LEU A 146 13.68 -13.20 7.88
CA LEU A 146 14.72 -14.21 7.67
C LEU A 146 16.12 -13.60 7.48
N THR A 147 16.24 -12.27 7.37
CA THR A 147 17.52 -11.58 7.10
C THR A 147 18.60 -11.95 8.12
N GLY A 148 18.23 -12.09 9.41
CA GLY A 148 19.16 -12.49 10.46
C GLY A 148 19.68 -13.93 10.37
N THR A 149 18.97 -14.82 9.68
CA THR A 149 19.32 -16.25 9.56
C THR A 149 20.00 -16.57 8.22
N LEU A 150 19.51 -15.97 7.13
CA LEU A 150 19.92 -16.30 5.76
C LEU A 150 20.78 -15.21 5.11
N GLY A 151 20.99 -14.08 5.78
CA GLY A 151 21.88 -13.01 5.33
C GLY A 151 21.56 -12.53 3.91
N VAL A 152 22.61 -12.42 3.09
CA VAL A 152 22.51 -11.86 1.73
C VAL A 152 21.60 -12.65 0.78
N PHE A 153 21.34 -13.94 1.05
CA PHE A 153 20.46 -14.76 0.20
C PHE A 153 19.00 -14.29 0.22
N VAL A 154 18.58 -13.59 1.29
CA VAL A 154 17.25 -12.98 1.39
C VAL A 154 17.06 -11.82 0.42
N LEU A 155 18.16 -11.15 0.05
CA LEU A 155 18.11 -9.98 -0.83
C LEU A 155 17.49 -10.31 -2.19
N GLY A 156 17.82 -11.48 -2.75
CA GLY A 156 17.24 -11.95 -4.01
C GLY A 156 15.73 -12.18 -3.90
N LEU A 157 15.27 -12.75 -2.79
CA LEU A 157 13.84 -12.96 -2.54
C LEU A 157 13.09 -11.62 -2.38
N LEU A 158 13.65 -10.67 -1.63
CA LEU A 158 13.07 -9.33 -1.48
C LEU A 158 12.99 -8.59 -2.81
N VAL A 159 14.02 -8.68 -3.67
CA VAL A 159 14.00 -8.09 -5.01
C VAL A 159 12.89 -8.71 -5.86
N ILE A 160 12.70 -10.02 -5.81
CA ILE A 160 11.63 -10.70 -6.55
C ILE A 160 10.25 -10.26 -6.04
N VAL A 161 10.01 -10.32 -4.73
CA VAL A 161 8.72 -9.97 -4.13
C VAL A 161 8.39 -8.48 -4.36
N GLY A 162 9.36 -7.60 -4.13
CA GLY A 162 9.21 -6.16 -4.39
C GLY A 162 8.97 -5.86 -5.87
N GLY A 163 9.76 -6.48 -6.76
CA GLY A 163 9.60 -6.35 -8.20
C GLY A 163 8.22 -6.80 -8.69
N MET A 164 7.75 -7.97 -8.24
CA MET A 164 6.39 -8.46 -8.55
C MET A 164 5.31 -7.50 -8.05
N SER A 165 5.48 -6.94 -6.86
CA SER A 165 4.53 -5.97 -6.27
C SER A 165 4.43 -4.70 -7.12
N TYR A 166 5.56 -4.17 -7.60
CA TYR A 166 5.57 -2.99 -8.46
C TYR A 166 5.13 -3.25 -9.90
N VAL A 167 5.40 -4.44 -10.45
CA VAL A 167 4.82 -4.86 -11.74
C VAL A 167 3.30 -4.91 -11.63
N LEU A 168 2.77 -5.44 -10.52
CA LEU A 168 1.33 -5.51 -10.28
C LEU A 168 0.72 -4.12 -10.15
N LEU A 169 1.30 -3.23 -9.32
CA LEU A 169 0.85 -1.84 -9.21
C LEU A 169 0.95 -1.08 -10.54
N GLY A 170 2.08 -1.19 -11.24
CA GLY A 170 2.29 -0.53 -12.53
C GLY A 170 1.27 -0.96 -13.58
N SER A 171 1.00 -2.28 -13.64
CA SER A 171 -0.06 -2.83 -14.49
C SER A 171 -1.44 -2.30 -14.12
N ALA A 172 -1.71 -2.19 -12.81
CA ALA A 172 -2.95 -1.61 -12.29
C ALA A 172 -3.13 -0.16 -12.70
N ILE A 173 -2.09 0.67 -12.59
CA ILE A 173 -2.11 2.08 -12.99
C ILE A 173 -2.39 2.21 -14.49
N ILE A 174 -1.68 1.45 -15.33
CA ILE A 174 -1.89 1.47 -16.79
C ILE A 174 -3.32 1.06 -17.12
N LYS A 175 -3.82 -0.01 -16.49
CA LYS A 175 -5.17 -0.50 -16.74
C LYS A 175 -6.24 0.47 -16.24
N ALA A 176 -6.07 1.04 -15.04
CA ALA A 176 -6.95 2.04 -14.46
C ALA A 176 -7.11 3.25 -15.39
N ARG A 177 -5.98 3.75 -15.93
CA ARG A 177 -5.99 4.85 -16.91
C ARG A 177 -6.76 4.51 -18.18
N SER A 178 -6.66 3.27 -18.66
CA SER A 178 -7.41 2.83 -19.85
C SER A 178 -8.92 2.72 -19.61
N LEU A 179 -9.33 2.48 -18.37
CA LEU A 179 -10.72 2.28 -17.96
C LEU A 179 -11.42 3.57 -17.50
N SER A 180 -10.65 4.64 -17.26
CA SER A 180 -11.17 5.87 -16.67
C SER A 180 -12.24 6.53 -17.54
N PRO A 181 -13.47 6.80 -17.03
CA PRO A 181 -14.53 7.46 -17.79
C PRO A 181 -14.19 8.89 -18.20
N THR A 182 -13.29 9.56 -17.47
CA THR A 182 -12.83 10.93 -17.75
C THR A 182 -11.51 10.95 -18.52
N ARG A 183 -11.09 9.81 -19.09
CA ARG A 183 -9.82 9.69 -19.85
C ARG A 183 -9.65 10.80 -20.89
N SER A 184 -10.68 11.15 -21.65
CA SER A 184 -10.62 12.21 -22.68
C SER A 184 -10.33 13.61 -22.11
N GLN A 185 -10.60 13.83 -20.82
CA GLN A 185 -10.35 15.10 -20.13
C GLN A 185 -8.95 15.17 -19.52
N ASN A 186 -8.20 14.06 -19.52
CA ASN A 186 -6.90 13.92 -18.86
C ASN A 186 -5.80 14.65 -19.66
N PHE A 187 -4.90 15.37 -18.97
CA PHE A 187 -3.85 16.16 -19.61
C PHE A 187 -2.92 15.30 -20.48
N ALA A 188 -2.65 14.06 -20.05
CA ALA A 188 -1.77 13.13 -20.73
C ALA A 188 -2.31 12.61 -22.07
N THR A 189 -3.60 12.78 -22.37
CA THR A 189 -4.23 12.37 -23.64
C THR A 189 -4.48 13.55 -24.58
N ARG A 190 -4.25 14.80 -24.14
CA ARG A 190 -4.46 15.99 -24.98
C ARG A 190 -3.37 16.23 -26.03
N PHE A 191 -2.22 15.58 -25.91
CA PHE A 191 -1.06 15.80 -26.80
C PHE A 191 -1.24 15.27 -28.24
N TYR A 192 -2.27 14.46 -28.52
CA TYR A 192 -2.53 13.90 -29.86
C TYR A 192 -3.74 14.51 -30.57
N GLY A 193 -4.27 15.64 -30.07
CA GLY A 193 -5.54 16.23 -30.52
C GLY A 193 -5.45 17.68 -31.01
N SER A 194 -4.30 18.11 -31.53
CA SER A 194 -4.11 19.41 -32.20
C SER A 194 -3.66 19.24 -33.64
#